data_AF-A0A1W1Y015-F1
#
_entry.id   AF-A0A1W1Y015-F1
#
_cell.length_a   1.000
_cell.length_b   1.000
_cell.length_c   1.000
_cell.angle_alpha   90.00
_cell.angle_beta   90.00
_cell.angle_gamma   90.00
#
_symmetry.space_group_name_H-M   'P 1'
#
loop_
_entity.id
_entity.type
_entity.pdbx_description
1 polymer ?
#
loop_
_entity_poly.entity_id
_entity_poly.type
_entity_poly.pdbx_seq_one_letter_code
_entity_poly.pdbx_strand_id
1 'polypeptide(L)'
;MQIEIMAFNPVGFFEIAIDRSNGRPLIGIPFDVGPAGHCNYYVISDVEYRQGLADPRSLDHLVSGQDFRGSGRLYHSTWAHHPSKSCTS
;
A
#
# COMPACT_ATOMS: atom_id res chain seq x y z
N MET A 1 2.78 14.08 -7.00
CA MET A 1 2.07 13.38 -5.91
C MET A 1 3.02 13.37 -4.73
N GLN A 2 2.63 13.92 -3.58
CA GLN A 2 3.48 14.00 -2.38
C GLN A 2 2.91 13.04 -1.35
N ILE A 3 3.41 11.80 -1.38
CA ILE A 3 2.89 10.72 -0.55
C ILE A 3 3.49 10.79 0.84
N GLU A 4 2.63 10.83 1.85
CA GLU A 4 3.02 10.62 3.24
C GLU A 4 2.38 9.33 3.76
N ILE A 5 3.20 8.45 4.33
CA ILE A 5 2.76 7.19 4.93
C ILE A 5 2.29 7.48 6.36
N MET A 6 1.06 7.10 6.65
CA MET A 6 0.39 7.37 7.92
C MET A 6 0.32 6.13 8.80
N ALA A 7 0.17 4.95 8.20
CA ALA A 7 0.22 3.68 8.89
C ALA A 7 0.72 2.57 7.95
N PHE A 8 1.23 1.47 8.52
CA PHE A 8 1.70 0.31 7.78
C PHE A 8 1.08 -0.96 8.35
N ASN A 9 0.59 -1.84 7.48
CA ASN A 9 0.16 -3.17 7.84
C ASN A 9 1.26 -4.20 7.50
N PRO A 10 1.99 -4.73 8.50
CA PRO A 10 3.07 -5.68 8.26
C PRO A 10 2.59 -7.09 7.89
N VAL A 11 1.30 -7.40 8.08
CA VAL A 11 0.73 -8.72 7.78
C VAL A 11 0.16 -8.75 6.37
N GLY A 12 -0.66 -7.75 6.03
CA GLY A 12 -1.21 -7.57 4.69
C GLY A 12 -0.24 -6.96 3.68
N PHE A 13 0.92 -6.49 4.13
CA PHE A 13 1.95 -5.81 3.35
C PHE A 13 1.40 -4.66 2.52
N PHE A 14 0.83 -3.66 3.17
CA PHE A 14 0.39 -2.41 2.52
C PHE A 14 0.53 -1.21 3.45
N GLU A 15 0.53 -0.03 2.84
CA GLU A 15 0.65 1.27 3.48
C GLU A 15 -0.69 2.01 3.42
N ILE A 16 -1.05 2.73 4.47
CA ILE A 16 -2.11 3.73 4.46
C ILE A 16 -1.43 5.09 4.35
N ALA A 17 -1.81 5.86 3.35
CA ALA A 17 -1.11 7.09 2.98
C ALA A 17 -2.08 8.22 2.62
N ILE A 18 -1.54 9.43 2.51
CA ILE A 18 -2.25 10.61 2.02
C ILE A 18 -1.40 11.33 0.96
N ASP A 19 -2.01 11.81 -0.12
CA ASP A 19 -1.37 12.75 -1.04
C ASP A 19 -1.51 14.17 -0.49
N ARG A 20 -0.43 14.70 0.09
CA ARG A 20 -0.37 16.05 0.66
C ARG A 20 -0.72 17.16 -0.33
N SER A 21 -0.58 16.90 -1.63
CA SER A 21 -0.87 17.89 -2.68
C SER A 21 -2.36 18.22 -2.78
N ASN A 22 -3.25 17.28 -2.41
CA ASN A 22 -4.70 17.40 -2.60
C ASN A 22 -5.54 16.78 -1.46
N GLY A 23 -4.89 16.24 -0.43
CA GLY A 23 -5.55 15.63 0.73
C GLY A 23 -6.21 14.27 0.45
N ARG A 24 -5.95 13.63 -0.70
CA ARG A 24 -6.59 12.36 -1.03
C ARG A 24 -6.01 11.21 -0.20
N PRO A 25 -6.84 10.44 0.49
CA PRO A 25 -6.39 9.23 1.17
C PRO A 25 -6.14 8.10 0.17
N LEU A 26 -5.12 7.31 0.46
CA LEU A 26 -4.58 6.29 -0.43
C LEU A 26 -4.25 5.01 0.35
N ILE A 27 -4.29 3.88 -0.36
CA ILE A 27 -3.66 2.62 0.05
C ILE A 27 -2.52 2.31 -0.92
N GLY A 28 -1.32 2.14 -0.36
CA GLY A 28 -0.10 1.79 -1.09
C GLY A 28 0.17 0.31 -1.02
N ILE A 29 0.18 -0.36 -2.18
CA ILE A 29 0.45 -1.79 -2.26
C ILE A 29 1.84 -1.97 -2.89
N PRO A 30 2.83 -2.45 -2.11
CA PRO A 30 4.18 -2.66 -2.61
C PRO A 30 4.18 -3.79 -3.64
N PHE A 31 4.93 -3.60 -4.72
CA PHE A 31 5.20 -4.62 -5.71
C PHE A 31 6.66 -4.54 -6.17
N ASP A 32 7.24 -5.69 -6.43
CA ASP A 32 8.67 -5.82 -6.68
C ASP A 32 8.94 -5.66 -8.18
N VAL A 33 9.59 -4.54 -8.56
CA VAL A 33 10.06 -4.30 -9.93
C VAL A 33 11.56 -3.98 -9.89
N GLY A 34 12.35 -5.00 -9.60
CA GLY A 34 13.81 -4.91 -9.66
C GLY A 34 14.44 -4.32 -8.39
N PRO A 35 15.58 -3.61 -8.47
CA PRO A 35 16.36 -3.23 -7.29
C PRO A 35 15.72 -2.11 -6.44
N ALA A 36 14.71 -1.42 -6.99
CA ALA A 36 13.96 -0.37 -6.32
C ALA A 36 12.60 -0.89 -5.86
N GLY A 37 12.19 -0.49 -4.65
CA GLY A 37 10.85 -0.76 -4.16
C GLY A 37 9.84 0.17 -4.78
N HIS A 38 8.77 -0.38 -5.35
CA HIS A 38 7.69 0.38 -5.95
C HIS A 38 6.38 0.11 -5.21
N CYS A 39 5.54 1.14 -5.08
CA CYS A 39 4.20 1.03 -4.52
C CYS A 39 3.17 1.50 -5.56
N ASN A 40 2.09 0.74 -5.75
CA ASN A 40 0.90 1.21 -6.46
C ASN A 40 -0.04 1.83 -5.44
N TYR A 41 -0.36 3.11 -5.61
CA TYR A 41 -1.29 3.82 -4.73
C TYR A 41 -2.68 3.90 -5.34
N TYR A 42 -3.68 3.42 -4.60
CA TYR A 42 -5.09 3.46 -4.97
C TYR A 42 -5.85 4.40 -4.04
N VAL A 43 -6.79 5.17 -4.58
CA VAL A 43 -7.65 6.05 -3.77
C VAL A 43 -8.62 5.21 -2.97
N ILE A 44 -8.71 5.48 -1.67
CA ILE A 44 -9.70 4.90 -0.75
C ILE A 44 -10.65 6.00 -0.27
N SER A 45 -11.76 5.62 0.35
CA SER A 45 -12.69 6.58 0.97
C SER A 45 -12.16 7.11 2.30
N ASP A 46 -12.69 8.26 2.75
CA ASP A 46 -12.38 8.82 4.07
C ASP A 46 -12.81 7.91 5.24
N VAL A 47 -13.77 7.01 5.00
CA VAL A 47 -14.20 6.02 5.99
C VAL A 47 -13.16 4.93 6.13
N GLU A 48 -12.75 4.32 5.00
CA GLU A 48 -11.68 3.32 4.97
C GLU A 48 -10.38 3.89 5.51
N TYR A 49 -10.03 5.13 5.13
CA TYR A 49 -8.84 5.80 5.66
C TYR A 49 -8.84 5.89 7.18
N ARG A 50 -9.93 6.39 7.78
CA ARG A 50 -10.05 6.46 9.24
C ARG A 50 -10.03 5.08 9.91
N GLN A 51 -10.66 4.08 9.29
CA GLN A 51 -10.60 2.70 9.77
C GLN A 51 -9.16 2.17 9.73
N GLY A 52 -8.44 2.37 8.62
CA GLY A 52 -7.06 1.96 8.43
C GLY A 52 -6.07 2.68 9.35
N LEU A 53 -6.32 3.93 9.73
CA LEU A 53 -5.51 4.63 10.74
C LEU A 53 -5.72 4.06 12.15
N ALA A 54 -6.94 3.63 12.48
CA ALA A 54 -7.24 3.04 13.78
C ALA A 54 -6.75 1.59 13.89
N ASP A 55 -6.98 0.80 12.83
CA ASP A 55 -6.49 -0.56 12.68
C ASP A 55 -6.20 -0.85 11.20
N PRO A 56 -4.92 -0.84 10.79
CA PRO A 56 -4.54 -1.14 9.41
C PRO A 56 -5.02 -2.51 8.93
N ARG A 57 -5.22 -3.50 9.81
CA ARG A 57 -5.71 -4.84 9.44
C ARG A 57 -7.16 -4.86 9.00
N SER A 58 -7.94 -3.86 9.41
CA SER A 58 -9.34 -3.74 8.98
C SER A 58 -9.49 -3.64 7.47
N LEU A 59 -8.44 -3.19 6.77
CA LEU A 59 -8.41 -3.01 5.32
C LEU A 59 -7.77 -4.19 4.58
N ASP A 60 -7.45 -5.30 5.25
CA ASP A 60 -6.87 -6.49 4.61
C ASP A 60 -7.74 -6.97 3.44
N HIS A 61 -9.07 -6.86 3.56
CA HIS A 61 -10.02 -7.25 2.51
C HIS A 61 -9.93 -6.40 1.24
N LEU A 62 -9.45 -5.16 1.32
CA LEU A 62 -9.25 -4.30 0.14
C LEU A 62 -8.07 -4.77 -0.70
N VAL A 63 -7.07 -5.38 -0.08
CA VAL A 63 -5.85 -5.85 -0.73
C VAL A 63 -5.94 -7.35 -1.04
N SER A 64 -6.58 -8.12 -0.17
CA SER A 64 -6.78 -9.57 -0.28
C SER A 64 -7.77 -9.89 -1.39
N GLY A 65 -7.34 -10.66 -2.39
CA GLY A 65 -8.18 -11.06 -3.52
C GLY A 65 -8.12 -10.11 -4.73
N GLN A 66 -7.32 -9.04 -4.67
CA GLN A 66 -6.95 -8.33 -5.89
C GLN A 66 -5.94 -9.15 -6.70
N ASP A 67 -6.36 -9.66 -7.86
CA ASP A 67 -5.44 -10.15 -8.88
C ASP A 67 -4.68 -8.95 -9.48
N PHE A 68 -3.48 -8.66 -8.97
CA PHE A 68 -2.63 -7.64 -9.57
C PHE A 68 -2.13 -8.12 -10.94
N ARG A 69 -2.82 -7.71 -12.00
CA ARG A 69 -2.36 -7.91 -13.39
C ARG A 69 -1.22 -6.95 -13.72
N GLY A 70 -0.04 -7.23 -13.18
CA GLY A 70 1.22 -6.72 -13.75
C GLY A 70 1.53 -7.44 -15.07
N SER A 71 2.32 -6.83 -15.95
CA SER A 71 2.61 -7.27 -17.33
C SER A 71 3.39 -8.60 -17.48
N GLY A 72 3.13 -9.61 -16.65
CA GLY A 72 3.69 -10.95 -16.91
C GLY A 72 3.60 -12.04 -15.85
N ARG A 73 3.10 -11.83 -14.62
CA ARG A 73 2.95 -12.88 -13.59
C ARG A 73 2.09 -12.40 -12.41
N LEU A 74 1.41 -13.33 -11.74
CA LEU A 74 0.83 -13.13 -10.39
C LEU A 74 2.00 -12.93 -9.42
N TYR A 75 2.17 -11.72 -8.91
CA TYR A 75 3.14 -11.45 -7.85
C TYR A 75 2.44 -11.60 -6.51
N HIS A 76 2.95 -12.51 -5.68
CA HIS A 76 2.74 -12.37 -4.24
C HIS A 76 3.65 -11.23 -3.79
N SER A 77 3.17 -10.35 -2.89
CA SER A 77 4.03 -9.36 -2.24
C SER A 77 5.25 -10.06 -1.65
N THR A 78 6.42 -9.89 -2.27
CA THR A 78 7.71 -10.37 -1.75
C THR A 78 8.30 -9.40 -0.72
N TRP A 79 7.60 -8.30 -0.41
CA TRP A 79 8.01 -7.31 0.59
C TRP A 79 8.13 -7.90 2.00
N ALA A 80 7.52 -9.06 2.24
CA ALA A 80 7.70 -9.89 3.42
C ALA A 80 9.16 -10.19 3.78
N HIS A 81 10.08 -10.13 2.81
CA HIS A 81 11.50 -10.42 3.02
C HIS A 81 12.39 -9.18 3.24
N HIS A 82 11.84 -7.96 3.15
CA HIS A 82 12.59 -6.71 3.37
C HIS A 82 11.89 -5.81 4.41
N PRO A 83 11.93 -6.17 5.71
CA PRO A 83 11.17 -5.48 6.77
C PRO A 83 11.64 -4.04 7.07
N SER A 84 12.60 -3.49 6.34
CA SER A 84 13.19 -2.16 6.61
C SER A 84 13.13 -1.19 5.44
N LYS A 85 12.53 -1.55 4.30
CA LYS A 85 12.36 -0.61 3.19
C LYS A 85 10.96 0.00 3.31
N SER A 86 10.89 1.30 3.50
CA SER A 86 9.72 2.10 3.13
C SER A 86 9.72 2.29 1.62
N CYS A 87 8.55 2.43 0.99
CA CYS A 87 8.49 2.83 -0.40
C CYS A 87 9.22 4.18 -0.57
N THR A 88 10.29 4.19 -1.37
CA THR A 88 11.00 5.42 -1.72
C THR A 88 10.26 6.10 -2.86
N SER A 89 9.83 7.34 -2.62
CA SER A 89 9.22 8.22 -3.61
C SER A 89 10.23 8.72 -4.63
#